data_AF-A0A8C6FSX1-F1
#
_entry.id   AF-A0A8C6FSX1-F1
#
_cell.length_a   1.000
_cell.length_b   1.000
_cell.length_c   1.000
_cell.angle_alpha   90.00
_cell.angle_beta   90.00
_cell.angle_gamma   90.00
#
_symmetry.space_group_name_H-M   'P 1'
#
loop_
_entity.id
_entity.type
_entity.pdbx_description
1 polymer ?
#
loop_
_entity_poly.entity_id
_entity_poly.type
_entity_poly.pdbx_seq_one_letter_code
_entity_poly.pdbx_strand_id
1 'polypeptide(L)'
;MKLVFEDSESSVTAHGKFFNTLQAQGEKASLYVIRLEAQLQNAIQAGIIAEKDANQTRLHQLLLGTELCFRLKNLLRVYANEQWCPPNFLELIRMIREEEDWNDTSMKQKQAKRSELIMERAASPLAFQGTQSTAISTADCDVIESPITTDLWH
;
A
#
# COMPACT_ATOMS: atom_id res chain seq x y z
N MET A 1 37.67 -35.93 4.35
CA MET A 1 36.26 -35.49 4.55
C MET A 1 36.25 -33.97 4.46
N LYS A 2 35.57 -33.39 3.46
CA LYS A 2 35.40 -31.94 3.34
C LYS A 2 34.18 -31.56 4.16
N LEU A 3 34.39 -31.02 5.35
CA LEU A 3 33.32 -30.32 6.06
C LEU A 3 33.08 -29.03 5.26
N VAL A 4 32.08 -29.07 4.39
CA VAL A 4 31.47 -27.84 3.88
C VAL A 4 30.70 -27.32 5.08
N PHE A 5 31.31 -26.39 5.82
CA PHE A 5 30.57 -25.52 6.71
C PHE A 5 29.66 -24.72 5.79
N GLU A 6 28.41 -25.16 5.68
CA GLU A 6 27.33 -24.25 5.37
C GLU A 6 27.49 -23.09 6.37
N ASP A 7 27.66 -21.86 5.87
CA ASP A 7 27.76 -20.68 6.70
C ASP A 7 26.45 -20.58 7.50
N SER A 8 26.41 -21.25 8.64
CA SER A 8 25.27 -21.23 9.55
C SER A 8 25.14 -19.80 10.03
N GLU A 9 24.08 -19.14 9.60
CA GLU A 9 23.84 -17.76 10.00
C GLU A 9 23.78 -17.67 11.52
N SER A 10 24.54 -16.74 12.09
CA SER A 10 24.48 -16.51 13.52
C SER A 10 23.05 -16.11 13.92
N SER A 11 22.64 -16.50 15.13
CA SER A 11 21.32 -16.20 15.68
C SER A 11 20.99 -14.70 15.65
N VAL A 12 21.97 -13.84 15.92
CA VAL A 12 21.87 -12.37 15.84
C VAL A 12 21.61 -11.89 14.42
N THR A 13 22.30 -12.47 13.44
CA THR A 13 22.12 -12.15 12.01
C THR A 13 20.75 -12.58 11.53
N ALA A 14 20.29 -13.78 11.89
CA ALA A 14 18.98 -14.31 11.48
C ALA A 14 17.82 -13.47 12.05
N HIS A 15 17.89 -13.10 13.35
CA HIS A 15 16.93 -12.20 13.96
C HIS A 15 16.86 -10.85 13.22
N GLY A 16 18.02 -10.24 13.00
CA GLY A 16 18.11 -8.95 12.32
C GLY A 16 17.54 -9.00 10.89
N LYS A 17 17.85 -10.03 10.12
CA LYS A 17 17.34 -10.17 8.75
C LYS A 17 15.83 -10.32 8.69
N PHE A 18 15.24 -11.12 9.58
CA PHE A 18 13.79 -11.29 9.62
C PHE A 18 13.07 -9.98 9.97
N PHE A 19 13.38 -9.37 11.11
CA PHE A 19 12.66 -8.16 11.57
C PHE A 19 12.95 -6.90 10.74
N ASN A 20 14.09 -6.84 10.04
CA ASN A 20 14.40 -5.76 9.12
C ASN A 20 13.95 -6.02 7.68
N THR A 21 13.27 -7.13 7.40
CA THR A 21 12.67 -7.35 6.08
C THR A 21 11.47 -6.43 5.91
N LEU A 22 11.60 -5.47 4.99
CA LEU A 22 10.56 -4.54 4.57
C LEU A 22 10.22 -4.75 3.09
N GLN A 23 9.01 -4.33 2.69
CA GLN A 23 8.59 -4.30 1.30
C GLN A 23 9.45 -3.31 0.52
N ALA A 24 10.04 -3.76 -0.58
CA ALA A 24 10.80 -2.90 -1.45
C ALA A 24 9.86 -2.01 -2.28
N GLN A 25 10.37 -0.86 -2.73
CA GLN A 25 9.59 0.04 -3.58
C GLN A 25 9.13 -0.67 -4.86
N GLY A 26 7.82 -0.62 -5.13
CA GLY A 26 7.22 -1.26 -6.31
C GLY A 26 7.10 -2.80 -6.22
N GLU A 27 7.49 -3.40 -5.11
CA GLU A 27 7.33 -4.83 -4.90
C GLU A 27 5.86 -5.18 -4.61
N LYS A 28 5.35 -6.26 -5.22
CA LYS A 28 4.04 -6.83 -4.86
C LYS A 28 4.09 -7.40 -3.44
N ALA A 29 3.08 -7.12 -2.61
CA ALA A 29 3.02 -7.60 -1.23
C ALA A 29 3.14 -9.13 -1.15
N SER A 30 2.61 -9.87 -2.13
CA SER A 30 2.76 -11.33 -2.20
C SER A 30 4.22 -11.78 -2.37
N LEU A 31 5.04 -11.04 -3.12
CA LEU A 31 6.47 -11.33 -3.28
C LEU A 31 7.24 -10.98 -2.01
N TYR A 32 6.88 -9.88 -1.35
CA TYR A 32 7.44 -9.53 -0.05
C TYR A 32 7.23 -10.65 0.97
N VAL A 33 6.01 -11.20 1.07
CA VAL A 33 5.71 -12.27 2.05
C VAL A 33 6.49 -13.55 1.74
N ILE A 34 6.77 -13.85 0.48
CA ILE A 34 7.64 -14.98 0.10
C ILE A 34 9.07 -14.74 0.59
N ARG A 35 9.63 -13.52 0.43
CA ARG A 35 10.96 -13.21 0.97
C ARG A 35 10.97 -13.24 2.50
N LEU A 36 9.92 -12.70 3.12
CA LEU A 36 9.75 -12.72 4.56
C LEU A 36 9.75 -14.16 5.11
N GLU A 37 9.08 -15.08 4.41
CA GLU A 37 9.04 -16.50 4.78
C GLU A 37 10.42 -17.13 4.78
N ALA A 38 11.24 -16.85 3.76
CA ALA A 38 12.61 -17.35 3.72
C ALA A 38 13.42 -16.89 4.95
N GLN A 39 13.29 -15.63 5.35
CA GLN A 39 13.96 -15.11 6.55
C GLN A 39 13.39 -15.69 7.85
N LEU A 40 12.08 -15.96 7.90
CA LEU A 40 11.43 -16.59 9.03
C LEU A 40 11.94 -18.01 9.25
N GLN A 41 12.07 -18.80 8.18
CA GLN A 41 12.61 -20.17 8.27
C GLN A 41 14.06 -20.16 8.76
N ASN A 42 14.88 -19.20 8.32
CA ASN A 42 16.24 -19.02 8.85
C ASN A 42 16.23 -18.71 10.36
N ALA A 43 15.31 -17.84 10.82
CA ALA A 43 15.18 -17.51 12.23
C ALA A 43 14.67 -18.69 13.09
N ILE A 44 13.80 -19.55 12.54
CA ILE A 44 13.36 -20.79 13.17
C ILE A 44 14.52 -21.78 13.29
N GLN A 45 15.27 -21.98 12.20
CA GLN A 45 16.44 -22.87 12.19
C GLN A 45 17.53 -22.40 13.17
N ALA A 46 17.70 -21.09 13.33
CA ALA A 46 18.61 -20.49 14.31
C ALA A 46 18.07 -20.51 15.76
N GLY A 47 16.86 -21.03 15.99
CA GLY A 47 16.24 -21.12 17.31
C GLY A 47 15.76 -19.79 17.90
N ILE A 48 15.65 -18.74 17.08
CA ILE A 48 15.19 -17.40 17.50
C ILE A 48 13.67 -17.36 17.63
N ILE A 49 12.96 -17.99 16.69
CA ILE A 49 11.50 -18.06 16.65
C ILE A 49 11.08 -19.52 16.81
N ALA A 50 10.13 -19.78 17.71
CA ALA A 50 9.57 -21.12 17.82
C ALA A 50 8.63 -21.40 16.63
N GLU A 51 8.74 -22.58 16.02
CA GLU A 51 7.95 -22.96 14.85
C GLU A 51 6.43 -22.83 15.08
N LYS A 52 5.96 -23.15 16.29
CA LYS A 52 4.55 -22.99 16.70
C LYS A 52 4.03 -21.54 16.58
N ASP A 53 4.93 -20.56 16.69
CA ASP A 53 4.60 -19.13 16.66
C ASP A 53 4.79 -18.53 15.25
N ALA A 54 5.27 -19.31 14.28
CA ALA A 54 5.65 -18.84 12.94
C ALA A 54 4.53 -18.09 12.23
N ASN A 55 3.29 -18.60 12.26
CA ASN A 55 2.15 -17.94 11.62
C ASN A 55 1.83 -16.58 12.25
N GLN A 56 1.89 -16.51 13.58
CA GLN A 56 1.63 -15.28 14.31
C GLN A 56 2.72 -14.24 14.05
N THR A 57 3.99 -14.66 14.12
CA THR A 57 5.14 -13.80 13.88
C THR A 57 5.17 -13.30 12.44
N ARG A 58 4.85 -14.16 11.46
CA ARG A 58 4.70 -13.76 10.05
C ARG A 58 3.63 -12.68 9.88
N LEU A 59 2.46 -12.88 10.47
CA LEU A 59 1.33 -11.95 10.37
C LEU A 59 1.69 -10.58 10.95
N HIS A 60 2.33 -10.55 12.12
CA HIS A 60 2.78 -9.31 12.75
C HIS A 60 3.80 -8.57 11.88
N GLN A 61 4.81 -9.28 11.37
CA GLN A 61 5.84 -8.66 10.55
C GLN A 61 5.30 -8.22 9.18
N LEU A 62 4.27 -8.89 8.63
CA LEU A 62 3.55 -8.41 7.45
C LEU A 62 2.87 -7.06 7.71
N LEU A 63 2.17 -6.93 8.83
CA LEU A 63 1.46 -5.69 9.19
C LEU A 63 2.40 -4.51 9.44
N LEU A 64 3.64 -4.77 9.86
CA LEU A 64 4.68 -3.77 10.10
C LEU A 64 5.47 -3.43 8.83
N GLY A 65 5.80 -4.45 8.03
CA GLY A 65 6.78 -4.33 6.95
C GLY A 65 6.20 -4.03 5.57
N THR A 66 4.88 -3.86 5.44
CA THR A 66 4.20 -3.61 4.16
C THR A 66 3.15 -2.52 4.25
N GLU A 67 2.91 -1.84 3.14
CA GLU A 67 1.72 -1.01 2.98
C GLU A 67 0.65 -1.78 2.23
N LEU A 68 -0.27 -2.38 2.98
CA LEU A 68 -1.44 -3.07 2.43
C LEU A 68 -2.59 -2.10 2.24
N CYS A 69 -3.51 -2.44 1.33
CA CYS A 69 -4.76 -1.71 1.23
C CYS A 69 -5.53 -1.75 2.56
N PHE A 70 -6.33 -0.71 2.82
CA PHE A 70 -7.07 -0.54 4.07
C PHE A 70 -7.93 -1.77 4.43
N ARG A 71 -8.63 -2.34 3.43
CA ARG A 71 -9.51 -3.49 3.62
C ARG A 71 -8.75 -4.72 4.14
N LEU A 72 -7.69 -5.12 3.43
CA LEU A 72 -6.90 -6.29 3.80
C LEU A 72 -6.16 -6.07 5.12
N LYS A 73 -5.60 -4.87 5.33
CA LYS A 73 -4.91 -4.51 6.58
C LYS A 73 -5.82 -4.66 7.80
N ASN A 74 -7.08 -4.23 7.70
CA ASN A 74 -8.03 -4.36 8.80
C ASN A 74 -8.43 -5.82 9.06
N LEU A 75 -8.67 -6.60 8.01
CA LEU A 75 -8.95 -8.02 8.15
C LEU A 75 -7.80 -8.76 8.86
N LEU A 76 -6.56 -8.50 8.44
CA LEU A 76 -5.38 -9.12 9.04
C LEU A 76 -5.14 -8.67 10.50
N ARG A 77 -5.52 -7.44 10.86
CA ARG A 77 -5.49 -6.97 12.26
C ARG A 77 -6.45 -7.74 13.16
N VAL A 78 -7.60 -8.20 12.65
CA VAL A 78 -8.51 -9.05 13.43
C VAL A 78 -7.80 -10.35 13.81
N TYR A 79 -7.18 -11.03 12.85
CA TYR A 79 -6.39 -12.25 13.13
C TYR A 79 -5.20 -12.02 14.06
N ALA A 80 -4.58 -10.83 14.02
CA ALA A 80 -3.42 -10.53 14.86
C ALA A 80 -3.82 -10.24 16.32
N ASN A 81 -4.96 -9.58 16.53
CA ASN A 81 -5.39 -9.07 17.83
C ASN A 81 -6.34 -10.01 18.57
N GLU A 82 -7.25 -10.64 17.83
CA GLU A 82 -8.16 -11.61 18.40
C GLU A 82 -7.42 -12.95 18.41
N GLN A 83 -7.55 -13.72 19.49
CA GLN A 83 -6.82 -14.97 19.76
C GLN A 83 -7.18 -16.15 18.81
N TRP A 84 -7.59 -15.81 17.60
CA TRP A 84 -7.96 -16.68 16.51
C TRP A 84 -6.69 -17.32 15.95
N CYS A 85 -6.87 -18.47 15.28
CA CYS A 85 -5.77 -19.11 14.59
C CYS A 85 -5.30 -18.20 13.44
N PRO A 86 -4.05 -17.70 13.45
CA PRO A 86 -3.55 -16.87 12.35
C PRO A 86 -3.50 -17.69 11.06
N PRO A 87 -3.80 -17.08 9.90
CA PRO A 87 -3.72 -17.76 8.63
C PRO A 87 -2.30 -18.30 8.41
N ASN A 88 -2.21 -19.50 7.88
CA ASN A 88 -0.92 -20.07 7.49
C ASN A 88 -0.34 -19.30 6.29
N PHE A 89 0.92 -19.60 5.95
CA PHE A 89 1.63 -18.93 4.86
C PHE A 89 0.85 -18.93 3.53
N LEU A 90 0.28 -20.08 3.15
CA LEU A 90 -0.41 -20.23 1.87
C LEU A 90 -1.75 -19.51 1.84
N GLU A 91 -2.47 -19.51 2.96
CA GLU A 91 -3.70 -18.72 3.13
C GLU A 91 -3.40 -17.23 3.01
N LEU A 92 -2.34 -16.76 3.66
CA LEU A 92 -1.93 -15.36 3.62
C LEU A 92 -1.55 -14.91 2.20
N ILE A 93 -0.76 -15.72 1.48
CA ILE A 93 -0.41 -15.46 0.08
C ILE A 93 -1.66 -15.40 -0.81
N ARG A 94 -2.62 -16.29 -0.59
CA ARG A 94 -3.87 -16.30 -1.36
C ARG A 94 -4.66 -15.00 -1.14
N MET A 95 -4.90 -14.62 0.11
CA MET A 95 -5.63 -13.40 0.47
C MET A 95 -4.97 -12.15 -0.14
N ILE A 96 -3.64 -12.08 -0.11
CA ILE A 96 -2.90 -10.96 -0.69
C ILE A 96 -3.04 -10.93 -2.22
N ARG A 97 -2.91 -12.06 -2.90
CA ARG A 97 -3.03 -12.11 -4.37
C ARG A 97 -4.42 -11.74 -4.85
N GLU A 98 -5.46 -12.22 -4.17
CA GLU A 98 -6.85 -11.85 -4.47
C GLU A 98 -7.07 -10.33 -4.38
N GLU A 99 -6.48 -9.69 -3.37
CA GLU A 99 -6.53 -8.23 -3.22
C GLU A 99 -5.70 -7.50 -4.29
N GLU A 100 -4.50 -7.98 -4.61
CA GLU A 100 -3.64 -7.44 -5.66
C GLU A 100 -4.33 -7.49 -7.04
N ASP A 101 -4.95 -8.63 -7.37
CA ASP A 101 -5.66 -8.83 -8.64
C ASP A 101 -6.91 -7.92 -8.73
N TRP A 102 -7.63 -7.73 -7.62
CA TRP A 102 -8.73 -6.77 -7.54
C TRP A 102 -8.26 -5.32 -7.77
N ASN A 103 -7.12 -4.95 -7.19
CA ASN A 103 -6.55 -3.63 -7.38
C ASN A 103 -6.09 -3.41 -8.83
N ASP A 104 -5.40 -4.39 -9.43
CA ASP A 104 -4.89 -4.30 -10.80
C ASP A 104 -6.04 -4.18 -11.81
N THR A 105 -7.11 -4.96 -11.65
CA THR A 105 -8.31 -4.89 -12.51
C THR A 105 -9.05 -3.56 -12.35
N SER A 106 -9.23 -3.09 -11.12
CA SER A 106 -9.89 -1.80 -10.83
C SER A 106 -9.13 -0.62 -11.41
N MET A 107 -7.79 -0.63 -11.32
CA MET A 107 -6.95 0.43 -11.87
C MET A 107 -6.98 0.44 -13.40
N LYS A 108 -6.95 -0.74 -14.05
CA LYS A 108 -7.12 -0.85 -15.51
C LYS A 108 -8.47 -0.31 -15.98
N GLN A 109 -9.56 -0.62 -15.27
CA GLN A 109 -10.89 -0.10 -15.60
C GLN A 109 -10.98 1.43 -15.44
N LYS A 110 -10.41 1.99 -14.36
CA LYS A 110 -10.38 3.44 -14.15
C LYS A 110 -9.58 4.16 -15.25
N GLN A 111 -8.46 3.57 -15.67
CA GLN A 111 -7.65 4.11 -16.75
C GLN A 111 -8.38 4.07 -18.10
N ALA A 112 -9.05 2.95 -18.43
CA ALA A 112 -9.84 2.81 -19.65
C ALA A 112 -10.96 3.86 -19.75
N LYS A 113 -11.71 4.06 -18.65
CA LYS A 113 -12.76 5.10 -18.58
C LYS A 113 -12.21 6.51 -18.76
N ARG A 114 -11.02 6.79 -18.21
CA ARG A 114 -10.36 8.09 -18.38
C ARG A 114 -9.92 8.30 -19.82
N SER A 115 -9.40 7.28 -20.51
CA SER A 115 -9.05 7.38 -21.92
C SER A 115 -10.28 7.54 -22.83
N GLU A 116 -11.39 6.86 -22.53
CA GLU A 116 -12.66 7.03 -23.25
C GLU A 116 -13.19 8.47 -23.12
N LEU A 117 -13.23 9.02 -21.90
CA LEU A 117 -13.64 10.42 -21.68
C LEU A 117 -12.76 11.43 -22.40
N ILE A 118 -11.44 11.17 -22.50
CA ILE A 118 -10.51 12.03 -23.25
C ILE A 118 -10.78 11.94 -24.76
N MET A 119 -11.02 10.74 -25.30
CA MET A 119 -11.33 10.54 -26.72
C MET A 119 -12.70 11.11 -27.09
N GLU A 120 -13.72 10.96 -26.25
CA GLU A 120 -15.06 11.51 -26.45
C GLU A 120 -15.05 13.05 -26.50
N ARG A 121 -14.24 13.69 -25.64
CA ARG A 121 -14.06 15.14 -25.64
C ARG A 121 -13.28 15.65 -26.87
N ALA A 122 -12.40 14.83 -27.44
CA ALA A 122 -11.69 15.16 -28.67
C ALA A 122 -12.52 14.89 -29.94
N ALA A 123 -13.46 13.95 -29.90
CA ALA A 123 -14.33 13.58 -31.02
C ALA A 123 -15.61 14.41 -31.10
N SER A 124 -15.95 15.17 -30.05
CA SER A 124 -17.04 16.15 -30.10
C SER A 124 -16.56 17.44 -30.75
N PRO A 125 -17.03 17.81 -31.96
CA PRO A 125 -16.80 19.13 -32.51
C PRO A 125 -17.71 20.09 -31.74
N LEU A 126 -17.24 20.57 -30.59
CA LEU A 126 -17.77 21.82 -30.04
C LEU A 126 -17.40 22.90 -31.05
N ALA A 127 -18.34 23.17 -31.96
CA ALA A 127 -18.33 24.37 -32.76
C ALA A 127 -18.24 25.55 -31.78
N PHE A 128 -17.03 26.06 -31.61
CA PHE A 128 -16.78 27.36 -31.04
C PHE A 128 -17.33 28.36 -32.06
N GLN A 129 -18.65 28.53 -32.09
CA GLN A 129 -19.21 29.74 -32.68
C GLN A 129 -18.75 30.87 -31.76
N GLY A 130 -17.73 31.58 -32.22
CA GLY A 130 -17.27 32.80 -31.61
C GLY A 130 -18.43 33.78 -31.54
N THR A 131 -19.07 33.84 -30.37
CA THR A 131 -19.94 34.96 -30.05
C THR A 131 -19.05 36.17 -29.90
N GLN A 132 -19.17 37.06 -30.86
CA GLN A 132 -18.41 38.30 -30.95
C GLN A 132 -18.50 39.06 -29.63
N SER A 133 -17.35 39.58 -29.22
CA SER A 133 -17.17 40.48 -28.10
C SER A 133 -17.97 41.77 -28.33
N THR A 134 -19.18 41.84 -27.79
CA THR A 134 -19.91 43.11 -27.68
C THR A 134 -19.48 43.79 -26.38
N ALA A 135 -18.75 44.89 -26.54
CA ALA A 135 -18.38 45.80 -25.48
C ALA A 135 -19.62 46.29 -24.72
N ILE A 136 -19.60 46.17 -23.39
CA ILE A 136 -20.51 46.90 -22.53
C ILE A 136 -19.70 47.53 -21.40
N SER A 137 -19.46 48.82 -21.59
CA SER A 137 -19.37 49.90 -20.61
C SER A 137 -18.91 49.56 -19.19
N THR A 138 -17.76 50.13 -18.86
CA THR A 138 -17.33 50.51 -17.50
C THR A 138 -18.48 51.06 -16.66
N ALA A 139 -18.71 50.43 -15.51
CA ALA A 139 -19.30 51.05 -14.35
C ALA A 139 -18.53 50.56 -13.12
N ASP A 140 -18.06 51.52 -12.34
CA ASP A 140 -17.31 51.36 -11.10
C ASP A 140 -17.97 50.36 -10.15
N CYS A 141 -17.15 49.53 -9.52
CA CYS A 141 -17.52 48.81 -8.30
C CYS A 141 -16.44 49.13 -7.27
N ASP A 142 -16.84 49.97 -6.30
CA ASP A 142 -16.04 50.38 -5.16
C ASP A 142 -15.49 49.16 -4.41
N VAL A 143 -14.17 49.17 -4.21
CA VAL A 143 -13.46 48.28 -3.32
C VAL A 143 -13.73 48.74 -1.89
N ILE A 144 -14.61 48.04 -1.18
CA ILE A 144 -14.66 48.12 0.27
C ILE A 144 -13.72 47.06 0.81
N GLU A 145 -12.48 47.47 1.10
CA GLU A 145 -11.59 46.75 2.00
C GLU A 145 -12.28 46.58 3.35
N SER A 146 -12.50 45.34 3.77
CA SER A 146 -12.81 45.04 5.16
C SER A 146 -11.49 44.73 5.87
N PRO A 147 -11.06 45.51 6.87
CA PRO A 147 -9.93 45.12 7.70
C PRO A 147 -10.36 43.95 8.59
N ILE A 148 -9.64 42.84 8.46
CA ILE A 148 -9.71 41.71 9.40
C ILE A 148 -9.15 42.22 10.74
N THR A 149 -10.04 42.58 11.66
CA THR A 149 -9.68 42.83 13.06
C THR A 149 -9.38 41.49 13.72
N THR A 150 -8.10 41.14 13.85
CA THR A 150 -7.65 40.09 14.76
C THR A 150 -7.67 40.63 16.18
N ASP A 151 -8.80 40.47 16.86
CA ASP A 151 -8.87 40.65 18.30
C ASP A 151 -8.57 39.33 19.02
N LEU A 152 -7.38 39.34 19.60
CA LEU A 152 -6.98 38.58 20.78
C LEU A 152 -8.11 38.51 21.82
N TRP A 153 -8.41 37.31 22.30
CA TRP A 153 -8.96 37.15 23.64
C TRP A 153 -8.23 36.04 24.39
N HIS A 154 -7.86 36.45 25.61
CA HIS A 154 -7.10 35.80 26.66
C HIS A 154 -7.74 34.54 27.23
#